data_AF-A0A2P8I2C2-F1
#
_entry.id   AF-A0A2P8I2C2-F1
#
_cell.length_a   1.000
_cell.length_b   1.000
_cell.length_c   1.000
_cell.angle_alpha   90.00
_cell.angle_beta   90.00
_cell.angle_gamma   90.00
#
_symmetry.space_group_name_H-M   'P 1'
#
loop_
_entity.id
_entity.type
_entity.pdbx_description
1 polymer ?
#
loop_
_entity_poly.entity_id
_entity_poly.type
_entity_poly.pdbx_seq_one_letter_code
_entity_poly.pdbx_strand_id
1 'polypeptide(L)'
;MAAIPLAEGDLRWVFPDLVEVDPVLVVLRLAASRVERLAGHLGGPGTALVFDHLPGAPYAGLSARAEIDELAFDVHVSLPRDPHRNVLRSPPPWQVEGEISVRCDAIRDCGRHEIETVESAHGTPLDAANGVLAVAGWLFDRGTTEPRGSWRRRDVLSRHR
;
A
#
# COMPACT_ATOMS: atom_id res chain seq x y z
N MET A 1 -6.08 -16.06 -0.18
CA MET A 1 -4.68 -16.50 -0.28
C MET A 1 -3.95 -16.02 0.96
N ALA A 2 -3.01 -16.80 1.50
CA ALA A 2 -2.18 -16.33 2.60
C ALA A 2 -1.14 -15.35 2.06
N ALA A 3 -1.05 -14.17 2.67
CA ALA A 3 -0.03 -13.18 2.33
C ALA A 3 1.34 -13.67 2.83
N ILE A 4 2.39 -13.50 2.03
CA ILE A 4 3.75 -13.94 2.41
C ILE A 4 4.48 -12.76 3.08
N PRO A 5 4.99 -12.89 4.31
CA PRO A 5 5.76 -11.82 4.95
C PRO A 5 7.00 -11.42 4.15
N LEU A 6 7.39 -10.14 4.19
CA LEU A 6 8.60 -9.65 3.54
C LEU A 6 9.86 -10.46 3.90
N ALA A 7 9.94 -10.97 5.14
CA ALA A 7 11.07 -11.76 5.62
C ALA A 7 11.15 -13.18 5.02
N GLU A 8 10.06 -13.68 4.44
CA GLU A 8 9.93 -15.05 3.96
C GLU A 8 9.88 -15.15 2.42
N GLY A 9 9.71 -14.02 1.72
CA GLY A 9 9.62 -13.99 0.25
C GLY A 9 10.87 -13.52 -0.46
N ASP A 10 10.85 -13.59 -1.79
CA ASP A 10 11.93 -13.12 -2.67
C ASP A 10 11.54 -11.79 -3.34
N LEU A 11 12.36 -10.75 -3.12
CA LEU A 11 12.17 -9.44 -3.75
C LEU A 11 12.19 -9.49 -5.28
N ARG A 12 12.76 -10.55 -5.89
CA ARG A 12 12.73 -10.76 -7.34
C ARG A 12 11.34 -11.05 -7.90
N TRP A 13 10.37 -11.40 -7.05
CA TRP A 13 8.97 -11.50 -7.49
C TRP A 13 8.38 -10.14 -7.84
N VAL A 14 8.89 -9.07 -7.24
CA VAL A 14 8.47 -7.68 -7.51
C VAL A 14 9.46 -6.99 -8.45
N PHE A 15 10.75 -7.26 -8.26
CA PHE A 15 11.88 -6.66 -8.97
C PHE A 15 12.69 -7.75 -9.72
N PRO A 16 12.22 -8.25 -10.88
CA PRO A 16 12.80 -9.43 -11.54
C PRO A 16 14.30 -9.35 -11.80
N ASP A 17 14.80 -8.16 -12.15
CA ASP A 17 16.20 -7.93 -12.49
C ASP A 17 17.06 -7.46 -11.30
N LEU A 18 16.57 -7.64 -10.06
CA LEU A 18 17.27 -7.20 -8.85
C LEU A 18 18.54 -8.01 -8.60
N VAL A 19 19.68 -7.34 -8.77
CA VAL A 19 21.01 -7.88 -8.48
C VAL A 19 21.35 -7.74 -6.99
N GLU A 20 21.29 -6.51 -6.47
CA GLU A 20 21.61 -6.20 -5.07
C GLU A 20 20.35 -6.14 -4.20
N VAL A 21 20.11 -7.19 -3.42
CA VAL A 21 18.89 -7.33 -2.60
C VAL A 21 18.91 -6.44 -1.37
N ASP A 22 20.06 -6.38 -0.67
CA ASP A 22 20.14 -5.76 0.66
C ASP A 22 19.77 -4.27 0.69
N PRO A 23 20.22 -3.40 -0.25
CA PRO A 23 19.84 -1.98 -0.23
C PRO A 23 18.33 -1.78 -0.34
N VAL A 24 17.67 -2.54 -1.22
CA VAL A 24 16.22 -2.48 -1.42
C VAL A 24 15.50 -3.01 -0.18
N LEU A 25 15.95 -4.13 0.37
CA LEU A 25 15.36 -4.75 1.55
C LEU A 25 15.42 -3.86 2.79
N VAL A 26 16.55 -3.17 3.00
CA VAL A 26 16.71 -2.22 4.12
C VAL A 26 15.66 -1.11 4.05
N VAL A 27 15.47 -0.52 2.87
CA VAL A 27 14.49 0.55 2.66
C VAL A 27 13.06 0.05 2.89
N LEU A 28 12.72 -1.13 2.36
CA LEU A 28 11.39 -1.73 2.56
C LEU A 28 11.12 -2.04 4.03
N ARG A 29 12.11 -2.52 4.79
CA ARG A 29 11.97 -2.73 6.25
C ARG A 29 11.69 -1.44 7.00
N LEU A 30 12.33 -0.33 6.61
CA LEU A 30 12.03 0.98 7.19
C LEU A 30 10.59 1.43 6.87
N ALA A 31 10.10 1.15 5.66
CA ALA A 31 8.73 1.45 5.27
C ALA A 31 7.72 0.62 6.08
N ALA A 32 7.95 -0.69 6.21
CA ALA A 32 7.14 -1.57 7.05
C ALA A 32 7.06 -1.06 8.49
N SER A 33 8.19 -0.67 9.10
CA SER A 33 8.20 -0.14 10.48
C SER A 33 7.37 1.14 10.64
N ARG A 34 7.25 1.97 9.59
CA ARG A 34 6.40 3.17 9.62
C ARG A 34 4.93 2.80 9.66
N VAL A 35 4.51 1.83 8.83
CA VAL A 35 3.12 1.35 8.80
C VAL A 35 2.76 0.64 10.11
N GLU A 36 3.66 -0.17 10.67
CA GLU A 36 3.45 -0.79 11.99
C GLU A 36 3.29 0.23 13.11
N ARG A 37 4.11 1.29 13.10
CA ARG A 37 3.97 2.40 14.06
C ARG A 37 2.66 3.16 13.90
N LEU A 38 2.20 3.34 12.65
CA LEU A 38 0.89 3.94 12.37
C LEU A 38 -0.23 3.06 12.92
N ALA A 39 -0.21 1.74 12.66
CA ALA A 39 -1.20 0.81 13.20
C ALA A 39 -1.23 0.83 14.74
N GLY A 40 -0.06 0.83 15.38
CA GLY A 40 0.06 0.98 16.83
C GLY A 40 -0.52 2.29 17.35
N HIS A 41 -0.33 3.40 16.63
CA HIS A 41 -0.96 4.69 16.96
C HIS A 41 -2.48 4.66 16.82
N LEU A 42 -3.01 3.97 15.81
CA LEU A 42 -4.44 3.78 15.62
C LEU A 42 -5.05 2.81 16.65
N GLY A 43 -4.23 1.99 17.31
CA GLY A 43 -4.68 0.96 18.24
C GLY A 43 -5.34 -0.22 17.53
N GLY A 44 -5.04 -0.41 16.24
CA GLY A 44 -5.57 -1.49 15.40
C GLY A 44 -4.47 -2.45 14.94
N PRO A 45 -4.84 -3.57 14.31
CA PRO A 45 -3.86 -4.45 13.68
C PRO A 45 -3.17 -3.72 12.52
N GLY A 46 -1.86 -3.95 12.40
CA GLY A 46 -1.08 -3.55 11.23
C GLY A 46 -0.56 -4.79 10.52
N THR A 47 -0.69 -4.83 9.21
CA THR A 47 0.11 -5.74 8.40
C THR A 47 1.41 -5.03 8.03
N ALA A 48 2.52 -5.67 8.37
CA ALA A 48 3.81 -5.35 7.77
C ALA A 48 3.74 -5.52 6.23
N LEU A 49 4.79 -5.12 5.52
CA LEU A 49 4.87 -5.40 4.08
C LEU A 49 4.75 -6.90 3.82
N VAL A 50 3.80 -7.27 2.96
CA VAL A 50 3.53 -8.62 2.51
C VAL A 50 3.48 -8.68 0.99
N PHE A 51 3.83 -9.83 0.43
CA PHE A 51 3.73 -10.08 -1.00
C PHE A 51 2.31 -10.47 -1.38
N ASP A 52 1.80 -9.80 -2.42
CA ASP A 52 0.49 -10.05 -3.01
C ASP A 52 0.65 -10.75 -4.36
N HIS A 53 0.60 -12.08 -4.35
CA HIS A 53 0.57 -12.85 -5.59
C HIS A 53 -0.86 -12.88 -6.16
N LEU A 54 -0.99 -12.59 -7.45
CA LEU A 54 -2.18 -12.95 -8.20
C LEU A 54 -2.04 -14.40 -8.69
N PRO A 55 -3.07 -15.27 -8.54
CA PRO A 55 -3.03 -16.63 -9.07
C PRO A 55 -2.63 -16.67 -10.56
N GLY A 56 -1.57 -17.40 -10.88
CA GLY A 56 -1.06 -17.53 -12.25
C GLY A 56 -0.21 -16.37 -12.76
N ALA A 57 0.02 -15.33 -11.95
CA ALA A 57 0.95 -14.26 -12.29
C ALA A 57 2.39 -14.66 -11.91
N PRO A 58 3.39 -14.42 -12.79
CA PRO A 58 4.79 -14.69 -12.49
C PRO A 58 5.41 -13.67 -11.52
N TYR A 59 4.65 -12.65 -11.14
CA TYR A 59 5.10 -11.51 -10.37
C TYR A 59 4.18 -11.26 -9.17
N ALA A 60 4.70 -10.59 -8.15
CA ALA A 60 3.98 -10.16 -6.96
C ALA A 60 3.92 -8.63 -6.87
N GLY A 61 2.86 -8.13 -6.23
CA GLY A 61 2.90 -6.81 -5.59
C GLY A 61 3.50 -6.88 -4.19
N LEU A 62 3.74 -5.72 -3.59
CA LEU A 62 3.99 -5.58 -2.15
C LEU A 62 2.96 -4.63 -1.58
N SER A 63 2.31 -4.99 -0.47
CA SER A 63 1.42 -4.07 0.23
C SER A 63 1.62 -4.12 1.74
N ALA A 64 1.28 -3.02 2.41
CA ALA A 64 1.15 -2.95 3.85
C ALA A 64 -0.08 -2.13 4.20
N ARG A 65 -0.75 -2.49 5.30
CA ARG A 65 -1.99 -1.87 5.75
C ARG A 65 -1.92 -1.57 7.25
N ALA A 66 -2.35 -0.38 7.62
CA ALA A 66 -2.73 -0.05 8.99
C ALA A 66 -4.22 0.25 9.02
N GLU A 67 -5.00 -0.50 9.80
CA GLU A 67 -6.45 -0.31 9.82
C GLU A 67 -7.08 -0.40 11.22
N ILE A 68 -8.22 0.27 11.33
CA ILE A 68 -9.25 0.08 12.35
C ILE A 68 -10.59 -0.07 11.60
N ASP A 69 -11.66 -0.41 12.33
CA ASP A 69 -12.97 -0.69 11.74
C ASP A 69 -13.45 0.39 10.74
N GLU A 70 -13.23 1.66 11.06
CA GLU A 70 -13.74 2.79 10.26
C GLU A 70 -12.75 3.32 9.22
N LEU A 71 -11.46 3.00 9.31
CA LEU A 71 -10.39 3.72 8.62
C LEU A 71 -9.23 2.78 8.26
N ALA A 72 -8.75 2.87 7.03
CA ALA A 72 -7.57 2.16 6.55
C ALA A 72 -6.57 3.12 5.90
N PHE A 73 -5.29 2.76 6.05
CA PHE A 73 -4.15 3.38 5.40
C PHE A 73 -3.39 2.27 4.69
N ASP A 74 -3.29 2.38 3.38
CA ASP A 74 -2.72 1.37 2.51
C ASP A 74 -1.52 1.94 1.77
N VAL A 75 -0.46 1.17 1.67
CA VAL A 75 0.64 1.41 0.72
C VAL A 75 0.84 0.18 -0.12
N HIS A 76 1.05 0.37 -1.42
CA HIS A 76 1.19 -0.72 -2.37
C HIS A 76 2.22 -0.39 -3.45
N VAL A 77 2.97 -1.42 -3.86
CA VAL A 77 3.80 -1.45 -5.06
C VAL A 77 3.19 -2.43 -6.03
N SER A 78 2.78 -1.92 -7.19
CA SER A 78 2.39 -2.74 -8.32
C SER A 78 3.37 -2.66 -9.48
N LEU A 79 3.30 -3.71 -10.28
CA LEU A 79 3.85 -3.72 -11.63
C LEU A 79 3.08 -2.75 -12.51
N PRO A 80 3.72 -2.17 -13.53
CA PRO A 80 3.03 -1.31 -14.47
C PRO A 80 1.90 -2.07 -15.16
N ARG A 81 0.76 -1.39 -15.31
CA ARG A 81 -0.35 -1.87 -16.14
C ARG A 81 -0.46 -0.99 -17.38
N ASP A 82 -0.85 -1.61 -18.50
CA ASP A 82 -1.31 -0.88 -19.67
C ASP A 82 -2.62 -0.15 -19.32
N PRO A 83 -2.69 1.19 -19.41
CA PRO A 83 -3.87 1.94 -18.98
C PRO A 83 -5.09 1.72 -19.88
N HIS A 84 -4.91 1.28 -21.13
CA HIS A 84 -6.00 1.05 -22.08
C HIS A 84 -6.50 -0.39 -22.07
N ARG A 85 -5.59 -1.33 -21.83
CA ARG A 85 -5.88 -2.77 -21.89
C ARG A 85 -6.01 -3.41 -20.51
N ASN A 86 -5.60 -2.70 -19.46
CA ASN A 86 -5.50 -3.19 -18.08
C ASN A 86 -4.71 -4.50 -17.97
N VAL A 87 -3.65 -4.63 -18.79
CA VAL A 87 -2.77 -5.82 -18.83
C VAL A 87 -1.46 -5.49 -18.14
N LEU A 88 -0.95 -6.41 -17.32
CA LEU A 88 0.36 -6.29 -16.68
C LEU A 88 1.47 -6.17 -17.74
N ARG A 89 2.40 -5.25 -17.51
CA ARG A 89 3.63 -5.10 -18.31
C ARG A 89 4.83 -5.49 -17.47
N SER A 90 5.89 -5.93 -18.13
CA SER A 90 7.18 -6.07 -17.46
C SER A 90 7.62 -4.70 -16.93
N PRO A 91 8.07 -4.62 -15.66
CA PRO A 91 8.65 -3.38 -15.14
C PRO A 91 9.98 -3.07 -15.84
N PRO A 92 10.47 -1.81 -15.80
CA PRO A 92 9.87 -0.61 -15.20
C PRO A 92 8.74 0.05 -16.04
N PRO A 93 7.96 1.02 -15.50
CA PRO A 93 8.06 1.58 -14.14
C PRO A 93 7.19 0.87 -13.10
N TRP A 94 7.69 0.72 -11.88
CA TRP A 94 6.87 0.29 -10.74
C TRP A 94 5.97 1.44 -10.29
N GLN A 95 4.70 1.13 -10.03
CA GLN A 95 3.74 2.09 -9.49
C GLN A 95 3.67 1.93 -7.98
N VAL A 96 3.93 3.02 -7.27
CA VAL A 96 3.79 3.09 -5.81
C VAL A 96 2.60 3.97 -5.50
N GLU A 97 1.68 3.43 -4.72
CA GLU A 97 0.41 4.06 -4.37
C GLU A 97 0.25 4.05 -2.85
N GLY A 98 -0.30 5.14 -2.33
CA GLY A 98 -0.79 5.21 -0.95
C GLY A 98 -2.23 5.69 -0.93
N GLU A 99 -3.08 5.01 -0.20
CA GLU A 99 -4.52 5.30 -0.09
C GLU A 99 -4.90 5.47 1.38
N ILE A 100 -5.76 6.45 1.65
CA ILE A 100 -6.50 6.58 2.90
C ILE A 100 -7.98 6.38 2.57
N SER A 101 -8.63 5.42 3.22
CA SER A 101 -10.03 5.13 2.96
C SER A 101 -10.84 4.85 4.22
N VAL A 102 -12.13 5.17 4.17
CA VAL A 102 -13.06 4.93 5.28
C VAL A 102 -14.03 3.80 4.95
N ARG A 103 -14.49 3.07 5.96
CA ARG A 103 -15.52 2.05 5.78
C ARG A 103 -16.84 2.68 5.34
N CYS A 104 -17.49 2.11 4.32
CA CYS A 104 -18.81 2.57 3.89
C CYS A 104 -19.82 2.50 5.04
N ASP A 105 -20.67 3.53 5.19
CA ASP A 105 -21.75 3.60 6.18
C ASP A 105 -23.16 3.54 5.58
N ALA A 106 -23.25 3.23 4.29
CA ALA A 106 -24.52 3.05 3.60
C ALA A 106 -25.22 1.76 4.05
N ILE A 107 -26.55 1.71 3.83
CA ILE A 107 -27.34 0.48 4.05
C ILE A 107 -26.82 -0.65 3.16
N ARG A 108 -26.46 -0.31 1.91
CA ARG A 108 -25.79 -1.22 0.99
C ARG A 108 -24.28 -0.98 1.06
N ASP A 109 -23.63 -1.75 1.92
CA ASP A 109 -22.18 -1.70 2.11
C ASP A 109 -21.43 -2.04 0.80
N CYS A 110 -20.74 -1.04 0.25
CA CYS A 110 -19.94 -1.18 -0.96
C CYS A 110 -18.44 -1.39 -0.67
N GLY A 111 -18.05 -1.51 0.60
CA GLY A 111 -16.67 -1.72 0.99
C GLY A 111 -16.06 -0.51 1.68
N ARG A 112 -15.10 0.14 1.02
CA ARG A 112 -14.40 1.33 1.52
C ARG A 112 -14.51 2.46 0.49
N HIS A 113 -14.52 3.70 0.98
CA HIS A 113 -14.50 4.91 0.15
C HIS A 113 -13.12 5.56 0.26
N GLU A 114 -12.48 5.76 -0.88
CA GLU A 114 -11.24 6.54 -0.99
C GLU A 114 -11.47 7.97 -0.51
N ILE A 115 -10.54 8.46 0.31
CA ILE A 115 -10.52 9.85 0.79
C ILE A 115 -9.36 10.62 0.17
N GLU A 116 -8.16 10.04 0.20
CA GLU A 116 -6.94 10.65 -0.33
C GLU A 116 -6.03 9.57 -0.89
N THR A 117 -5.43 9.87 -2.06
CA THR A 117 -4.49 8.97 -2.72
C THR A 117 -3.27 9.76 -3.18
N VAL A 118 -2.10 9.11 -3.09
CA VAL A 118 -0.84 9.59 -3.67
C VAL A 118 -0.25 8.49 -4.53
N GLU A 119 0.19 8.85 -5.74
CA GLU A 119 0.75 7.91 -6.71
C GLU A 119 2.09 8.41 -7.23
N SER A 120 3.00 7.48 -7.51
CA SER A 120 4.30 7.77 -8.10
C SER A 120 4.83 6.58 -8.89
N ALA A 121 5.59 6.88 -9.94
CA ALA A 121 6.17 5.87 -10.84
C ALA A 121 7.70 5.90 -10.76
N HIS A 122 8.32 4.72 -10.64
CA HIS A 122 9.77 4.61 -10.41
C HIS A 122 10.45 3.71 -11.43
N GLY A 123 11.62 4.14 -11.91
CA GLY A 123 12.38 3.45 -12.96
C GLY A 123 13.35 2.38 -12.46
N THR A 124 13.66 2.36 -11.16
CA THR A 124 14.59 1.40 -10.56
C THR A 124 14.00 0.75 -9.30
N PRO A 125 14.43 -0.48 -8.93
CA PRO A 125 13.98 -1.12 -7.69
C PRO A 125 14.24 -0.29 -6.43
N LEU A 126 15.40 0.37 -6.36
CA LEU A 126 15.76 1.21 -5.21
C LEU A 126 14.91 2.47 -5.16
N ASP A 127 14.64 3.12 -6.29
CA ASP A 127 13.74 4.28 -6.35
C ASP A 127 12.32 3.89 -5.95
N ALA A 128 11.84 2.72 -6.40
CA ALA A 128 10.52 2.21 -6.02
C ALA A 128 10.44 1.97 -4.51
N ALA A 129 11.45 1.33 -3.91
CA ALA A 129 11.50 1.14 -2.46
C ALA A 129 11.53 2.48 -1.69
N ASN A 130 12.28 3.47 -2.19
CA ASN A 130 12.27 4.81 -1.61
C ASN A 130 10.91 5.50 -1.77
N GLY A 131 10.20 5.25 -2.88
CA GLY A 131 8.80 5.65 -3.07
C GLY A 131 7.90 5.07 -1.99
N VAL A 132 7.99 3.76 -1.71
CA VAL A 132 7.24 3.11 -0.63
C VAL A 132 7.55 3.76 0.71
N LEU A 133 8.82 4.04 0.97
CA LEU A 133 9.25 4.69 2.20
C LEU A 133 8.65 6.09 2.37
N ALA A 134 8.62 6.87 1.28
CA ALA A 134 8.05 8.21 1.25
C ALA A 134 6.54 8.18 1.47
N VAL A 135 5.82 7.27 0.79
CA VAL A 135 4.38 7.08 0.94
C VAL A 135 4.03 6.60 2.36
N ALA A 136 4.77 5.63 2.91
CA ALA A 136 4.57 5.18 4.29
C ALA A 136 4.82 6.32 5.31
N GLY A 137 5.76 7.23 5.02
CA GLY A 137 5.96 8.46 5.79
C GLY A 137 4.76 9.39 5.71
N TRP A 138 4.26 9.65 4.49
CA TRP A 138 3.07 10.46 4.29
C TRP A 138 1.85 9.89 5.03
N LEU A 139 1.58 8.58 4.93
CA LEU A 139 0.49 7.92 5.66
C LEU A 139 0.65 8.09 7.18
N PHE A 140 1.87 7.89 7.70
CA PHE A 140 2.15 8.08 9.12
C PHE A 140 1.87 9.52 9.57
N ASP A 141 2.34 10.51 8.82
CA ASP A 141 2.14 11.93 9.14
C ASP A 141 0.66 12.30 9.09
N ARG A 142 -0.07 11.87 8.06
CA ARG A 142 -1.52 12.08 7.94
C ARG A 142 -2.27 11.41 9.10
N GLY A 143 -2.00 10.14 9.36
CA GLY A 143 -2.71 9.35 10.36
C GLY A 143 -2.44 9.75 11.81
N THR A 144 -1.32 10.43 12.09
CA THR A 144 -0.97 10.92 13.43
C THR A 144 -1.34 12.38 13.68
N THR A 145 -1.53 13.18 12.62
CA THR A 145 -1.86 14.61 12.74
C THR A 145 -3.37 14.88 12.68
N GLU A 146 -4.11 14.08 11.93
CA GLU A 146 -5.54 14.30 11.69
C GLU A 146 -6.42 13.58 12.72
N PRO A 147 -7.39 14.26 13.36
CA PRO A 147 -8.36 13.60 14.23
C PRO A 147 -9.20 12.58 13.44
N ARG A 148 -9.44 11.39 14.00
CA ARG A 148 -10.18 10.30 13.31
C ARG A 148 -11.50 10.74 12.67
N GLY A 149 -12.29 11.55 13.39
CA GLY A 149 -13.57 12.05 12.88
C GLY A 149 -13.46 13.03 11.70
N SER A 150 -12.27 13.53 11.35
CA SER A 150 -12.06 14.39 10.19
C SER A 150 -12.14 13.60 8.88
N TRP A 151 -11.65 12.36 8.85
CA TRP A 151 -11.67 11.49 7.68
C TRP A 151 -13.09 11.19 7.20
N ARG A 152 -13.98 10.81 8.13
CA ARG A 152 -15.39 10.55 7.81
C ARG A 152 -16.11 11.77 7.23
N ARG A 153 -15.74 12.98 7.62
CA ARG A 153 -16.36 14.20 7.06
C ARG A 153 -15.91 14.50 5.62
N ARG A 154 -14.84 13.88 5.16
CA ARG A 154 -14.34 13.98 3.78
C ARG A 154 -14.96 12.93 2.86
N ASP A 155 -15.69 11.98 3.41
CA ASP A 155 -16.41 10.95 2.65
C ASP A 155 -17.60 11.56 1.90
N VAL A 156 -17.37 11.89 0.62
CA VAL A 156 -18.40 12.45 -0.28
C VAL A 156 -19.45 11.41 -0.70
N LEU A 157 -19.19 10.13 -0.45
CA LEU A 157 -20.09 9.01 -0.74
C LEU A 157 -20.82 8.52 0.50
N SER A 158 -20.70 9.20 1.65
CA SER A 158 -21.39 8.82 2.89
C SER A 158 -22.91 8.74 2.70
N ARG A 159 -23.55 7.74 3.31
CA ARG A 159 -25.02 7.57 3.38
C ARG A 159 -25.75 7.52 2.03
N HIS A 160 -25.09 7.05 0.97
CA HIS A 160 -25.80 6.73 -0.27
C HIS A 160 -26.77 5.55 -0.03
N ARG A 161 -27.84 5.48 -0.84
CA ARG A 161 -28.86 4.42 -0.74
C ARG A 161 -28.50 3.21 -1.58
#